data_AF-A0A8J7WYM5-F1
#
_entry.id   AF-A0A8J7WYM5-F1
#
_cell.length_a   1.000
_cell.length_b   1.000
_cell.length_c   1.000
_cell.angle_alpha   90.00
_cell.angle_beta   90.00
_cell.angle_gamma   90.00
#
_symmetry.space_group_name_H-M   'P 1'
#
loop_
_entity.id
_entity.type
_entity.pdbx_description
1 polymer ?
#
loop_
_entity_poly.entity_id
_entity_poly.type
_entity_poly.pdbx_seq_one_letter_code
_entity_poly.pdbx_strand_id
1 'polypeptide(L)'
;MADVYELAQSLQKLDDQMVACMKCGMCQAACPLYAETGRETDVARGKIALVENLAGEILRDPKAVKERLDRCLLCGSCAASCPSGVKVLDIFLQARAIITAYLGLSPVKKAIFRGMLANPKLFNAVLGLAPKFQNLF
;
A
#
# COMPACT_ATOMS: atom_id res chain seq x y z
N MET A 1 -6.03 -10.01 -19.54
CA MET A 1 -7.08 -10.74 -18.79
C MET A 1 -6.50 -11.88 -17.96
N ALA A 2 -5.60 -12.72 -18.46
CA ALA A 2 -4.89 -13.73 -17.65
C ALA A 2 -4.06 -13.14 -16.49
N ASP A 3 -3.56 -11.91 -16.64
CA ASP A 3 -2.66 -11.24 -15.71
C ASP A 3 -3.34 -10.79 -14.39
N VAL A 4 -4.57 -10.27 -14.44
CA VAL A 4 -5.29 -9.81 -13.23
C VAL A 4 -5.72 -11.00 -12.36
N TYR A 5 -5.96 -12.17 -12.98
CA TYR A 5 -6.30 -13.40 -12.27
C TYR A 5 -5.14 -13.91 -11.40
N GLU A 6 -3.90 -13.83 -11.89
CA GLU A 6 -2.71 -14.20 -11.11
C GLU A 6 -2.51 -13.28 -9.89
N LEU A 7 -2.78 -11.99 -10.06
CA LEU A 7 -2.80 -11.03 -8.96
C LEU A 7 -3.88 -11.39 -7.94
N ALA A 8 -5.10 -11.68 -8.39
CA ALA A 8 -6.23 -12.05 -7.54
C ALA A 8 -5.90 -13.29 -6.70
N GLN A 9 -5.36 -14.35 -7.32
CA GLN A 9 -4.88 -15.54 -6.60
C GLN A 9 -3.80 -15.23 -5.56
N SER A 10 -2.89 -14.31 -5.88
CA SER A 10 -1.85 -13.89 -4.93
C SER A 10 -2.42 -13.17 -3.72
N LEU A 11 -3.43 -12.32 -3.92
CA LEU A 11 -4.14 -11.62 -2.84
C LEU A 11 -5.06 -12.54 -2.02
N GLN A 12 -5.58 -13.62 -2.62
CA GLN A 12 -6.41 -14.61 -1.92
C GLN A 12 -5.68 -15.26 -0.73
N LYS A 13 -4.34 -15.28 -0.73
CA LYS A 13 -3.52 -15.74 0.40
C LYS A 13 -3.74 -14.93 1.69
N LEU A 14 -4.32 -13.73 1.58
CA LEU A 14 -4.62 -12.86 2.71
C LEU A 14 -6.05 -13.04 3.25
N ASP A 15 -6.88 -13.86 2.61
CA ASP A 15 -8.32 -13.98 2.90
C ASP A 15 -8.59 -14.31 4.37
N ASP A 16 -7.91 -15.32 4.92
CA ASP A 16 -8.04 -15.73 6.33
C ASP A 16 -7.78 -14.57 7.31
N GLN A 17 -6.87 -13.64 6.96
CA GLN A 17 -6.59 -12.46 7.78
C GLN A 17 -7.64 -11.36 7.60
N MET A 18 -8.18 -11.21 6.38
CA MET A 18 -9.16 -10.18 6.03
C MET A 18 -10.54 -10.50 6.58
N VAL A 19 -10.96 -11.77 6.56
CA VAL A 19 -12.26 -12.25 7.07
C VAL A 19 -12.44 -11.95 8.57
N ALA A 20 -11.35 -11.80 9.33
CA ALA A 20 -11.41 -11.37 10.73
C ALA A 20 -12.00 -9.95 10.92
N CYS A 21 -12.07 -9.15 9.87
CA CYS A 21 -12.64 -7.81 9.90
C CYS A 21 -14.18 -7.85 9.90
N MET A 22 -14.80 -7.63 11.06
CA MET A 22 -16.27 -7.54 11.17
C MET A 22 -16.90 -6.23 10.61
N LYS A 23 -16.09 -5.41 9.92
CA LYS A 23 -16.50 -4.15 9.27
C LYS A 23 -17.20 -3.12 10.19
N CYS A 24 -16.88 -3.11 11.49
CA CYS A 24 -17.52 -2.23 12.50
C CYS A 24 -17.20 -0.72 12.37
N GLY A 25 -16.09 -0.35 11.73
CA GLY A 25 -15.73 1.05 11.52
C GLY A 25 -14.92 1.72 12.64
N MET A 26 -14.52 1.03 13.70
CA MET A 26 -13.68 1.62 14.76
C MET A 26 -12.36 2.22 14.23
N CYS A 27 -11.80 1.60 13.19
CA CYS A 27 -10.62 2.10 12.49
C CYS A 27 -10.80 3.49 11.87
N GLN A 28 -12.04 3.91 11.60
CA GLN A 28 -12.36 5.20 10.98
C GLN A 28 -12.10 6.33 11.97
N ALA A 29 -12.59 6.20 13.21
CA ALA A 29 -12.37 7.18 14.28
C ALA A 29 -10.90 7.28 14.71
N ALA A 30 -10.14 6.18 14.63
CA ALA A 30 -8.74 6.15 15.04
C ALA A 30 -7.74 6.56 13.94
N CYS A 31 -8.17 6.69 12.68
CA CYS A 31 -7.26 6.93 11.56
C CYS A 31 -7.01 8.43 11.36
N PRO A 32 -5.76 8.92 11.45
CA PRO A 32 -5.46 10.34 11.23
C PRO A 32 -5.74 10.78 9.79
N LEU A 33 -5.57 9.89 8.80
CA LEU A 33 -5.90 10.20 7.40
C LEU A 33 -7.38 10.48 7.20
N TYR A 34 -8.25 9.80 7.96
CA TYR A 34 -9.68 10.00 7.82
C TYR A 34 -10.12 11.37 8.35
N ALA A 35 -9.47 11.87 9.41
CA ALA A 35 -9.71 13.22 9.90
C ALA A 35 -9.45 14.28 8.82
N GLU A 36 -8.45 14.05 7.96
CA GLU A 36 -8.11 14.95 6.86
C GLU A 36 -8.92 14.71 5.58
N THR A 37 -9.15 13.44 5.20
CA THR A 37 -9.73 13.11 3.90
C THR A 37 -11.23 12.86 3.92
N GLY A 38 -11.80 12.44 5.06
CA GLY A 38 -13.20 12.01 5.18
C GLY A 38 -13.58 10.80 4.33
N ARG A 39 -12.61 10.10 3.72
CA ARG A 39 -12.87 9.01 2.75
C ARG A 39 -12.80 7.65 3.41
N GLU A 40 -13.87 6.87 3.29
CA GLU A 40 -13.91 5.49 3.79
C GLU A 40 -12.83 4.60 3.14
N THR A 41 -12.52 4.81 1.86
CA THR A 41 -11.47 4.07 1.16
C THR A 41 -10.06 4.37 1.69
N ASP A 42 -9.92 5.39 2.54
CA ASP A 42 -8.65 5.74 3.18
C ASP A 42 -8.46 5.07 4.55
N VAL A 43 -9.49 4.44 5.15
CA VAL A 43 -9.40 3.75 6.46
C VAL A 43 -9.20 2.24 6.35
N ALA A 44 -8.90 1.58 7.47
CA ALA A 44 -8.51 0.18 7.44
C ALA A 44 -9.60 -0.75 6.87
N ARG A 45 -10.84 -0.61 7.33
CA ARG A 45 -12.00 -1.37 6.83
C ARG A 45 -12.19 -1.21 5.33
N GLY A 46 -12.21 0.05 4.85
CA GLY A 46 -12.38 0.33 3.43
C GLY A 46 -11.25 -0.25 2.58
N LYS A 47 -9.99 -0.16 3.03
CA LYS A 47 -8.86 -0.77 2.33
C LYS A 47 -8.93 -2.30 2.31
N ILE A 48 -9.31 -2.94 3.42
CA ILE A 48 -9.54 -4.39 3.46
C ILE A 48 -10.61 -4.78 2.43
N ALA A 49 -11.73 -4.05 2.38
CA ALA A 49 -12.78 -4.30 1.40
C ALA A 49 -12.30 -4.10 -0.06
N LEU A 50 -11.43 -3.12 -0.32
CA LEU A 50 -10.84 -2.93 -1.66
C LEU A 50 -9.92 -4.10 -2.05
N VAL A 51 -9.14 -4.63 -1.10
CA VAL A 51 -8.27 -5.79 -1.34
C VAL A 51 -9.10 -7.07 -1.53
N GLU A 52 -10.11 -7.31 -0.69
CA GLU A 52 -11.08 -8.41 -0.84
C GLU A 52 -11.75 -8.37 -2.22
N ASN A 53 -12.25 -7.19 -2.64
CA ASN A 53 -12.90 -7.06 -3.94
C ASN A 53 -11.95 -7.23 -5.12
N LEU A 54 -10.66 -6.90 -4.96
CA LEU A 54 -9.64 -7.17 -5.98
C LEU A 54 -9.26 -8.66 -6.03
N ALA A 55 -9.21 -9.33 -4.86
CA ALA A 55 -8.97 -10.76 -4.75
C ALA A 55 -10.15 -11.59 -5.31
N GLY A 56 -11.38 -11.17 -5.05
CA GLY A 56 -12.61 -11.79 -5.56
C GLY A 56 -12.97 -11.39 -7.00
N GLU A 57 -12.07 -10.73 -7.73
CA GLU A 57 -12.25 -10.32 -9.14
C GLU A 57 -13.45 -9.37 -9.40
N ILE A 58 -14.02 -8.78 -8.35
CA ILE A 58 -15.09 -7.78 -8.42
C ILE A 58 -14.53 -6.44 -8.93
N LEU A 59 -13.36 -6.05 -8.41
CA LEU A 59 -12.59 -4.91 -8.90
C LEU A 59 -11.48 -5.39 -9.84
N ARG A 60 -11.27 -4.65 -10.93
CA ARG A 60 -10.25 -4.96 -11.96
C ARG A 60 -9.20 -3.86 -12.13
N ASP A 61 -9.18 -2.87 -11.24
CA ASP A 61 -8.21 -1.78 -11.25
C ASP A 61 -7.24 -1.87 -10.05
N PRO A 62 -6.13 -2.62 -10.17
CA PRO A 62 -5.14 -2.72 -9.12
C PRO A 62 -4.41 -1.41 -8.84
N LYS A 63 -4.36 -0.46 -9.79
CA LYS A 63 -3.70 0.83 -9.58
C LYS A 63 -4.51 1.69 -8.61
N ALA A 64 -5.83 1.72 -8.76
CA ALA A 64 -6.72 2.42 -7.83
C ALA A 64 -6.62 1.87 -6.41
N VAL A 65 -6.58 0.54 -6.25
CA VAL A 65 -6.39 -0.10 -4.93
C VAL A 65 -5.02 0.23 -4.35
N LYS A 66 -3.96 0.17 -5.15
CA LYS A 66 -2.61 0.55 -4.72
C LYS A 66 -2.53 1.99 -4.24
N GLU A 67 -3.14 2.95 -4.96
CA GLU A 67 -3.15 4.35 -4.55
C GLU A 67 -3.74 4.52 -3.15
N ARG A 68 -4.84 3.82 -2.86
CA ARG A 68 -5.45 3.84 -1.52
C ARG A 68 -4.53 3.21 -0.50
N LEU A 69 -3.95 2.05 -0.77
CA LEU A 69 -3.00 1.41 0.16
C LEU A 69 -1.78 2.28 0.44
N ASP A 70 -1.25 2.98 -0.56
CA ASP A 70 -0.06 3.82 -0.44
C ASP A 70 -0.27 5.08 0.40
N ARG A 71 -1.52 5.56 0.53
CA ARG A 71 -1.84 6.64 1.47
C ARG A 71 -1.65 6.22 2.93
N CYS A 72 -1.65 4.93 3.24
CA CYS A 72 -1.49 4.44 4.61
C CYS A 72 -0.10 4.80 5.18
N LEU A 73 -0.10 5.54 6.30
CA LEU A 73 1.12 5.91 7.03
C LEU A 73 1.74 4.76 7.82
N LEU A 74 1.08 3.60 7.88
CA LEU A 74 1.49 2.44 8.69
C LEU A 74 1.68 2.76 10.18
N CYS A 75 0.95 3.74 10.71
CA CYS A 75 1.05 4.20 12.10
C CYS A 75 0.47 3.25 13.16
N GLY A 76 -0.33 2.25 12.76
CA GLY A 76 -0.84 1.21 13.67
C GLY A 76 -2.07 1.59 14.51
N SER A 77 -2.53 2.85 14.53
CA SER A 77 -3.67 3.29 15.36
C SER A 77 -4.96 2.48 15.13
N CYS A 78 -5.22 2.10 13.87
CA CYS A 78 -6.36 1.28 13.51
C CYS A 78 -6.28 -0.16 14.04
N ALA A 79 -5.08 -0.75 14.12
CA ALA A 79 -4.88 -2.08 14.66
C ALA A 79 -5.03 -2.07 16.19
N ALA A 80 -4.44 -1.07 16.86
CA ALA A 80 -4.55 -0.90 18.31
C ALA A 80 -6.01 -0.68 18.77
N SER A 81 -6.82 -0.03 17.96
CA SER A 81 -8.24 0.23 18.26
C SER A 81 -9.18 -0.90 17.80
N CYS A 82 -8.66 -1.97 17.18
CA CYS A 82 -9.50 -3.01 16.58
C CYS A 82 -10.01 -4.01 17.65
N PRO A 83 -11.32 -4.12 17.89
CA PRO A 83 -11.86 -5.07 18.87
C PRO A 83 -11.70 -6.52 18.41
N SER A 84 -11.68 -6.75 17.10
CA SER A 84 -11.54 -8.08 16.49
C SER A 84 -10.07 -8.52 16.37
N GLY A 85 -9.10 -7.69 16.75
CA GLY A 85 -7.68 -8.04 16.69
C GLY A 85 -7.12 -8.25 15.28
N VAL A 86 -7.71 -7.60 14.26
CA VAL A 86 -7.25 -7.74 12.87
C VAL A 86 -5.80 -7.28 12.74
N LYS A 87 -4.96 -8.11 12.10
CA LYS A 87 -3.55 -7.81 11.81
C LYS A 87 -3.41 -6.84 10.63
N VAL A 88 -3.93 -5.63 10.78
CA VAL A 88 -4.06 -4.64 9.69
C VAL A 88 -2.72 -4.32 9.02
N LEU A 89 -1.66 -4.14 9.82
CA LEU A 89 -0.33 -3.81 9.29
C LEU A 89 0.23 -4.92 8.40
N ASP A 90 0.10 -6.18 8.81
CA ASP A 90 0.58 -7.35 8.06
C ASP A 90 -0.17 -7.47 6.73
N ILE A 91 -1.49 -7.30 6.74
CA ILE A 91 -2.32 -7.34 5.53
C ILE A 91 -1.87 -6.23 4.57
N PHE A 92 -1.66 -5.00 5.06
CA PHE A 92 -1.33 -3.87 4.20
C PHE A 92 0.08 -3.94 3.63
N LEU A 93 1.06 -4.38 4.42
CA LEU A 93 2.41 -4.60 3.92
C LEU A 93 2.44 -5.68 2.84
N GLN A 94 1.77 -6.81 3.06
CA GLN A 94 1.70 -7.89 2.09
C GLN A 94 0.93 -7.47 0.82
N ALA A 95 -0.24 -6.83 0.96
CA ALA A 95 -1.01 -6.35 -0.17
C ALA A 95 -0.22 -5.33 -1.01
N ARG A 96 0.49 -4.40 -0.36
CA ARG A 96 1.39 -3.45 -1.06
C ARG A 96 2.50 -4.17 -1.81
N ALA A 97 3.13 -5.17 -1.19
CA ALA A 97 4.17 -5.96 -1.82
C ALA A 97 3.65 -6.72 -3.06
N ILE A 98 2.52 -7.42 -2.92
CA ILE A 98 1.88 -8.18 -3.99
C ILE A 98 1.50 -7.27 -5.17
N ILE A 99 0.78 -6.17 -4.91
CA ILE A 99 0.31 -5.28 -5.99
C ILE A 99 1.48 -4.52 -6.63
N THR A 100 2.52 -4.17 -5.86
CA THR A 100 3.73 -3.53 -6.41
C THR A 100 4.55 -4.50 -7.25
N ALA A 101 4.66 -5.76 -6.86
CA ALA A 101 5.33 -6.79 -7.67
C ALA A 101 4.62 -6.99 -9.01
N TYR A 102 3.29 -7.00 -8.99
CA TYR A 102 2.45 -7.10 -10.18
C TYR A 102 2.56 -5.88 -11.10
N LEU A 103 2.38 -4.66 -10.59
CA LEU A 103 2.45 -3.44 -11.41
C LEU A 103 3.87 -3.10 -11.88
N GLY A 104 4.88 -3.58 -11.14
CA GLY A 104 6.28 -3.27 -11.36
C GLY A 104 6.61 -1.79 -11.13
N LEU A 105 7.87 -1.45 -11.39
CA LEU A 105 8.33 -0.06 -11.45
C LEU A 105 8.26 0.44 -12.89
N SER A 106 7.95 1.73 -13.05
CA SER A 106 8.12 2.43 -14.33
C SER A 106 9.53 2.20 -14.88
N PRO A 107 9.69 1.94 -16.21
CA PRO A 107 10.99 1.69 -16.82
C PRO A 107 12.04 2.76 -16.51
N VAL A 108 11.62 4.04 -16.47
CA VAL A 108 12.48 5.17 -16.14
C VAL A 108 13.00 5.06 -14.70
N LYS A 109 12.11 4.84 -13.73
CA LYS A 109 12.49 4.65 -12.32
C LYS A 109 13.40 3.44 -12.14
N LYS A 110 13.08 2.33 -12.82
CA LYS A 110 13.88 1.10 -12.79
C LYS A 110 15.30 1.32 -13.34
N ALA A 111 15.43 2.07 -14.45
CA ALA A 111 16.72 2.42 -15.03
C ALA A 111 17.53 3.36 -14.12
N ILE A 112 16.89 4.39 -13.56
CA ILE A 112 17.52 5.32 -12.61
C ILE A 112 18.03 4.54 -11.39
N PHE A 113 17.17 3.74 -10.74
CA PHE A 113 17.58 2.99 -9.55
C PHE A 113 18.65 1.95 -9.85
N ARG A 114 18.54 1.20 -10.96
CA ARG A 114 19.60 0.24 -11.34
C ARG A 114 20.91 0.93 -11.67
N GLY A 115 20.90 2.06 -12.39
CA GLY A 115 22.12 2.78 -12.74
C GLY A 115 22.76 3.49 -11.55
N MET A 116 21.95 4.18 -10.74
CA MET A 116 22.40 4.94 -9.59
C MET A 116 22.84 4.04 -8.43
N LEU A 117 22.03 3.04 -8.04
CA LEU A 117 22.32 2.19 -6.89
C LEU A 117 23.39 1.13 -7.18
N ALA A 118 23.56 0.70 -8.44
CA ALA A 118 24.63 -0.26 -8.79
C ALA A 118 26.03 0.39 -8.82
N ASN A 119 26.12 1.73 -8.79
CA ASN A 119 27.39 2.45 -8.81
C ASN A 119 27.52 3.37 -7.59
N PRO A 120 28.21 2.93 -6.51
CA PRO A 120 28.38 3.70 -5.29
C PRO A 120 28.98 5.09 -5.50
N LYS A 121 29.87 5.27 -6.49
CA LYS A 121 30.47 6.58 -6.80
C LYS A 121 29.43 7.55 -7.35
N LEU A 122 28.57 7.09 -8.26
CA LEU A 122 27.49 7.88 -8.82
C LEU A 122 26.46 8.24 -7.75
N PHE A 123 26.06 7.27 -6.93
CA PHE A 123 25.15 7.49 -5.81
C PHE A 123 25.67 8.58 -4.84
N ASN A 124 26.94 8.48 -4.43
CA ASN A 124 27.56 9.48 -3.55
C ASN A 124 27.67 10.86 -4.20
N ALA A 125 27.98 10.93 -5.50
CA ALA A 125 28.05 12.20 -6.23
C ALA A 125 26.68 12.89 -6.31
N VAL A 126 25.63 12.11 -6.62
CA VAL A 126 24.25 12.62 -6.67
C VAL A 126 23.78 13.08 -5.29
N LEU A 127 24.03 12.28 -4.24
CA LEU A 127 23.71 12.69 -2.86
C LEU A 127 24.53 13.90 -2.39
N GLY A 128 25.78 14.05 -2.83
CA GLY A 128 26.61 15.22 -2.53
C GLY A 128 26.06 16.53 -3.10
N LEU A 129 25.14 16.47 -4.07
CA LEU A 129 24.41 17.64 -4.59
C LEU A 129 23.17 17.97 -3.76
N ALA A 130 22.64 17.04 -2.97
CA ALA A 130 21.44 17.23 -2.16
C ALA A 130 21.50 18.43 -1.19
N PRO A 131 22.64 18.72 -0.49
CA PRO A 131 22.74 19.87 0.40
C PRO A 131 22.47 21.22 -0.29
N LYS A 132 22.79 21.33 -1.59
CA LYS A 132 22.54 22.56 -2.37
C LYS A 132 21.05 22.84 -2.58
N PHE A 133 20.21 21.81 -2.50
CA PHE A 133 18.77 21.91 -2.65
C PHE A 133 18.02 21.91 -1.32
N GLN A 134 18.74 21.79 -0.20
CA GLN A 134 18.13 21.69 1.13
C GLN A 134 17.47 23.00 1.59
N ASN A 135 17.81 24.14 0.97
CA ASN A 135 17.20 25.46 1.22
C ASN A 135 16.07 25.81 0.22
N LEU A 136 15.67 24.89 -0.66
CA LEU A 136 14.66 25.15 -1.69
C LEU A 136 13.22 24.85 -1.22
N PHE A 137 13.04 24.38 0.01
CA PHE A 137 11.76 24.07 0.66
C PHE A 137 11.73 24.63 2.07
#